data_AF-A0A1W1C362-F1
#
_entry.id   AF-A0A1W1C362-F1
#
_cell.length_a   1.000
_cell.length_b   1.000
_cell.length_c   1.000
_cell.angle_alpha   90.00
_cell.angle_beta   90.00
_cell.angle_gamma   90.00
#
_symmetry.space_group_name_H-M   'P 1'
#
loop_
_entity.id
_entity.type
_entity.pdbx_description
1 polymer ?
#
loop_
_entity_poly.entity_id
_entity_poly.type
_entity_poly.pdbx_seq_one_letter_code
_entity_poly.pdbx_strand_id
1 'polypeptide(L)' 'MNENRSVFGIHGVTGMLIATALLLSILAFLTVKAIGAQQNNATTYYKIDEKKLQPISKENAQYYHIVKQ' A
#
# COMPACT_ATOMS: atom_id res chain seq x y z
N MET A 1 -0.13 50.92 -19.11
CA MET A 1 0.22 49.59 -18.56
C MET A 1 -1.02 48.71 -18.71
N ASN A 2 -0.89 47.51 -19.29
CA ASN A 2 -2.03 46.67 -19.68
C ASN A 2 -2.42 45.71 -18.54
N GLU A 3 -3.58 45.95 -17.90
CA GLU A 3 -4.06 45.24 -16.72
C GLU A 3 -4.96 44.00 -17.00
N ASN A 4 -5.01 43.49 -18.22
CA ASN A 4 -5.82 42.29 -18.53
C ASN A 4 -4.99 41.00 -18.63
N ARG A 5 -4.25 40.65 -17.57
CA ARG A 5 -3.69 39.29 -17.40
C ARG A 5 -4.68 38.42 -16.62
N SER A 6 -5.65 37.86 -17.32
CA SER A 6 -6.57 36.88 -16.73
C SER A 6 -5.88 35.52 -16.59
N VAL A 7 -5.32 35.27 -15.41
CA VAL A 7 -4.66 33.98 -15.05
C VAL A 7 -5.66 32.81 -15.07
N PHE A 8 -6.97 33.10 -14.98
CA PHE A 8 -8.06 32.13 -15.01
C PHE A 8 -9.01 32.33 -16.20
N GLY A 9 -8.50 32.78 -17.36
CA GLY A 9 -9.26 32.72 -18.60
C GLY A 9 -9.65 31.27 -18.96
N ILE A 10 -10.57 31.09 -19.92
CA ILE A 10 -11.03 29.75 -20.36
C ILE A 10 -9.86 28.81 -20.69
N HIS A 11 -8.79 29.31 -21.31
CA HIS A 11 -7.59 28.52 -21.59
C HIS A 11 -6.83 28.09 -20.33
N GLY A 12 -6.81 28.92 -19.28
CA GLY A 12 -6.18 28.59 -18.00
C GLY A 12 -6.95 27.50 -17.25
N VAL A 13 -8.28 27.60 -17.20
CA VAL A 13 -9.14 26.60 -16.55
C VAL A 13 -9.07 25.25 -17.26
N THR A 14 -9.13 25.24 -18.60
CA THR A 14 -9.00 24.00 -19.37
C THR A 14 -7.65 23.32 -19.16
N GLY A 15 -6.55 24.10 -19.16
CA GLY A 15 -5.21 23.57 -18.87
C GLY A 15 -5.10 22.99 -17.46
N MET A 16 -5.69 23.67 -16.47
CA MET A 16 -5.76 23.17 -15.09
C MET A 16 -6.51 21.84 -15.02
N LEU A 17 -7.69 21.73 -15.62
CA LEU A 17 -8.50 20.51 -15.58
C LEU A 17 -7.79 19.32 -16.23
N ILE A 18 -7.12 19.53 -17.36
CA ILE A 18 -6.32 18.48 -18.02
C ILE A 18 -5.17 18.03 -17.11
N ALA A 19 -4.44 18.98 -16.51
CA ALA A 19 -3.34 18.65 -15.61
C ALA A 19 -3.83 17.89 -14.36
N THR A 20 -4.95 18.30 -13.77
CA THR A 20 -5.55 17.61 -12.63
C THR A 20 -6.00 16.20 -13.01
N ALA A 21 -6.66 16.01 -14.15
CA ALA A 21 -7.08 14.69 -14.62
C ALA A 21 -5.88 13.76 -14.86
N LEU A 22 -4.78 14.28 -15.42
CA LEU A 22 -3.54 13.53 -15.62
C LEU A 22 -2.95 13.07 -14.28
N LEU A 23 -2.85 13.98 -13.30
CA LEU A 23 -2.32 13.66 -11.97
C LEU A 23 -3.18 12.61 -11.26
N LEU A 24 -4.51 12.74 -11.31
CA LEU A 24 -5.43 11.77 -10.71
C LEU A 24 -5.37 10.40 -11.40
N SER A 25 -5.20 10.36 -12.72
CA SER A 25 -5.04 9.11 -13.46
C SER A 25 -3.76 8.36 -13.03
N ILE A 26 -2.64 9.09 -12.91
CA ILE A 26 -1.38 8.52 -12.42
C ILE A 26 -1.55 8.02 -10.97
N LEU A 27 -2.17 8.83 -10.11
CA LEU A 27 -2.43 8.46 -8.72
C LEU A 27 -3.24 7.16 -8.63
N ALA A 28 -4.39 7.08 -9.31
CA ALA A 28 -5.25 5.89 -9.28
C ALA A 28 -4.52 4.63 -9.76
N PHE A 29 -3.74 4.74 -10.85
CA PHE A 29 -2.94 3.63 -11.37
C PHE A 29 -1.92 3.13 -10.33
N LEU A 30 -1.16 4.04 -9.71
CA LEU A 30 -0.17 3.69 -8.70
C LEU A 30 -0.82 3.11 -7.43
N THR A 31 -1.97 3.62 -7.01
CA THR A 31 -2.71 3.10 -5.85
C THR A 31 -3.16 1.65 -6.08
N VAL A 32 -3.73 1.32 -7.24
CA VAL A 32 -4.14 -0.06 -7.56
C VAL A 32 -2.95 -1.01 -7.55
N LYS A 33 -1.82 -0.59 -8.12
CA LYS A 33 -0.56 -1.37 -8.09
C LYS A 33 -0.05 -1.58 -6.67
N ALA A 34 -0.08 -0.54 -5.84
CA ALA A 34 0.36 -0.60 -4.45
C ALA A 34 -0.49 -1.55 -3.60
N ILE A 35 -1.82 -1.48 -3.74
CA ILE A 35 -2.75 -2.38 -3.04
C ILE A 35 -2.50 -3.84 -3.46
N GLY A 36 -2.34 -4.11 -4.76
CA GLY A 36 -2.02 -5.46 -5.24
C GLY A 36 -0.71 -6.01 -4.68
N ALA A 37 0.32 -5.17 -4.59
CA ALA A 37 1.59 -5.55 -3.97
C ALA A 37 1.43 -5.81 -2.45
N GLN A 38 0.67 -4.99 -1.75
CA GLN A 38 0.37 -5.21 -0.33
C GLN A 38 -0.38 -6.52 -0.12
N GLN A 39 -1.40 -6.82 -0.93
CA GLN A 39 -2.19 -8.05 -0.83
C GLN A 39 -1.32 -9.30 -1.08
N ASN A 40 -0.46 -9.27 -2.09
CA ASN A 40 0.42 -10.40 -2.41
C ASN A 40 1.41 -10.72 -1.27
N ASN A 41 1.94 -9.68 -0.63
CA ASN A 41 2.86 -9.85 0.51
C ASN A 41 2.11 -10.19 1.81
N ALA A 42 0.91 -9.65 2.02
CA ALA A 42 0.09 -9.97 3.19
C ALA A 42 -0.26 -11.46 3.24
N THR A 43 -0.50 -12.10 2.10
CA THR A 43 -0.74 -13.55 2.04
C THR A 43 0.52 -14.41 2.13
N THR A 44 1.70 -13.79 2.05
CA THR A 44 2.99 -14.48 2.17
C THR A 44 3.40 -14.55 3.63
N TYR A 45 2.63 -15.28 4.43
CA TYR A 45 3.02 -15.59 5.80
C TYR A 45 4.15 -16.62 5.78
N TYR A 46 5.14 -16.43 6.66
CA TYR A 46 6.10 -17.49 6.97
C TYR A 46 5.33 -18.67 7.56
N LYS A 47 5.25 -19.78 6.82
CA LYS A 47 4.74 -21.04 7.36
C LYS A 47 5.76 -21.54 8.37
N ILE A 48 5.38 -21.51 9.65
CA ILE A 48 6.14 -22.16 10.71
C ILE A 48 5.90 -23.66 10.53
N ASP A 49 6.93 -24.37 10.08
CA ASP A 49 6.92 -25.83 10.03
C ASP A 49 7.08 -26.34 11.46
N GLU A 50 5.97 -26.71 12.09
CA GLU A 50 5.93 -27.22 13.46
C GLU A 50 6.87 -28.41 13.67
N LYS A 51 7.18 -29.18 12.61
CA LYS A 51 8.11 -30.31 12.68
C LYS A 51 9.58 -29.91 12.66
N LYS A 52 9.89 -28.66 12.30
CA LYS A 52 11.24 -28.08 12.32
C LYS A 52 11.49 -27.19 13.53
N LEU A 53 10.47 -26.97 14.37
CA LEU A 53 10.63 -26.28 15.64
C LEU A 53 11.44 -27.16 16.60
N GLN A 54 12.70 -26.79 16.82
CA GLN A 54 13.53 -27.40 17.87
C GLN A 54 13.45 -26.53 19.13
N PRO A 55 13.01 -27.06 20.28
CA PRO A 55 13.01 -26.31 21.52
C PRO A 55 14.44 -26.01 21.97
N ILE A 56 14.76 -24.72 22.14
CA ILE A 56 16.10 -24.24 22.55
C ILE A 56 16.43 -24.69 23.99
N SER A 57 15.44 -24.82 24.88
CA SER A 57 15.60 -25.34 26.23
C SER A 57 14.34 -26.05 26.71
N LYS A 58 14.51 -26.99 27.65
CA LYS A 58 13.42 -27.76 28.27
C LYS A 58 12.59 -26.91 29.24
N GLU A 59 13.16 -25.87 29.85
CA GLU A 59 12.45 -24.96 30.75
C GLU A 59 11.36 -24.13 30.03
N ASN A 60 11.46 -23.93 28.71
CA ASN A 60 10.52 -23.10 27.97
C ASN A 60 9.09 -23.70 27.91
N ALA A 61 8.92 -24.97 28.26
CA ALA A 61 7.62 -25.65 28.34
C ALA A 61 6.64 -25.01 29.35
N GLN A 62 7.12 -24.15 30.25
CA GLN A 62 6.28 -23.42 31.21
C GLN A 62 5.47 -22.28 30.58
N TYR A 63 5.85 -21.79 29.38
CA TYR A 63 5.25 -20.60 28.77
C TYR A 63 4.22 -20.90 27.66
N TYR A 64 4.00 -22.17 27.34
CA TYR A 64 3.00 -22.58 26.35
C TYR A 64 2.23 -23.83 26.82
N HIS A 65 0.92 -23.84 26.63
CA HIS A 65 0.10 -25.04 26.79
C HIS A 65 -0.16 -25.63 25.40
N ILE A 66 0.01 -26.94 25.27
CA ILE A 66 -0.32 -27.65 24.01
C ILE A 66 -1.84 -27.82 23.98
N VAL A 67 -2.51 -27.11 23.08
CA VAL A 67 -3.93 -27.36 22.79
C VAL A 67 -4.00 -28.62 21.93
N LYS A 68 -4.51 -29.72 22.49
CA LYS A 68 -4.81 -30.93 21.71
C LYS A 68 -6.03 -30.64 20.82
N GLN A 69 -5.90 -30.89 19.51
CA GLN A 69 -7.04 -31.01 18.60
C GLN A 69 -7.91 -32.22 18.96
#